data_AF-A0A183IC05-F1
#
_entry.id   AF-A0A183IC05-F1
#
_cell.length_a   1.000
_cell.length_b   1.000
_cell.length_c   1.000
_cell.angle_alpha   90.00
_cell.angle_beta   90.00
_cell.angle_gamma   90.00
#
_symmetry.space_group_name_H-M   'P 1'
#
loop_
_entity.id
_entity.type
_entity.pdbx_description
1 polymer ?
#
loop_
_entity_poly.entity_id
_entity_poly.type
_entity_poly.pdbx_seq_one_letter_code
_entity_poly.pdbx_strand_id
1 'polypeptide(L)' 'MLIRFQQIYSVTHKESVDYGRPFVLGETLSKTVNGLVYVVSILMFAGLLHFNYTDVGITKAFEMIWSL' A
#
# COMPACT_ATOMS: atom_id res chain seq x y z
N MET A 1 -9.92 -9.83 -4.48
CA MET A 1 -9.29 -8.86 -3.55
C MET A 1 -7.80 -9.12 -3.37
N LEU A 2 -7.40 -10.35 -3.02
CA LEU A 2 -5.98 -10.72 -2.79
C LEU A 2 -5.05 -10.48 -4.00
N ILE A 3 -5.48 -10.87 -5.21
CA ILE A 3 -4.70 -10.69 -6.45
C ILE A 3 -4.46 -9.19 -6.77
N ARG A 4 -5.45 -8.33 -6.49
CA ARG A 4 -5.33 -6.88 -6.72
C ARG A 4 -4.43 -6.21 -5.68
N PHE A 5 -4.43 -6.70 -4.45
CA PHE A 5 -3.51 -6.26 -3.41
C PHE A 5 -2.07 -6.65 -3.73
N GLN A 6 -1.83 -7.88 -4.20
CA GLN A 6 -0.52 -8.31 -4.68
C GLN A 6 0.00 -7.42 -5.82
N GLN A 7 -0.89 -6.96 -6.71
CA GLN A 7 -0.51 -6.08 -7.81
C GLN A 7 0.05 -4.74 -7.29
N ILE A 8 -0.62 -4.11 -6.31
CA ILE A 8 -0.18 -2.84 -5.70
C ILE A 8 1.16 -3.00 -4.99
N TYR A 9 1.34 -4.06 -4.21
CA TYR A 9 2.62 -4.40 -3.59
C TYR A 9 3.73 -4.56 -4.65
N SER A 10 3.45 -5.30 -5.72
CA SER A 10 4.44 -5.60 -6.76
C SER A 10 4.87 -4.39 -7.59
N VAL A 11 4.06 -3.33 -7.64
CA VAL A 11 4.40 -2.07 -8.30
C VAL A 11 5.21 -1.21 -7.34
N THR A 12 4.70 -0.96 -6.14
CA THR A 12 5.38 -0.13 -5.13
C THR A 12 6.77 -0.66 -4.75
N HIS A 13 6.95 -1.98 -4.72
CA HIS A 13 8.26 -2.59 -4.51
C HIS A 13 9.22 -2.38 -5.69
N LYS A 14 8.73 -2.35 -6.94
CA LYS A 14 9.60 -2.02 -8.09
C LYS A 14 10.05 -0.57 -8.01
N GLU A 15 9.13 0.35 -7.78
CA GLU A 15 9.46 1.77 -7.62
C GLU A 15 10.48 1.99 -6.47
N SER A 16 10.32 1.30 -5.33
CA SER A 16 11.25 1.43 -4.20
C SER A 16 12.64 0.90 -4.53
N VAL A 17 12.76 -0.12 -5.37
CA VAL A 17 14.05 -0.64 -5.84
C VAL A 17 14.67 0.31 -6.88
N ASP A 18 13.85 0.90 -7.75
CA ASP A 18 14.31 1.80 -8.81
C ASP A 18 14.79 3.16 -8.28
N TYR A 19 14.11 3.71 -7.27
CA TYR A 19 14.48 5.00 -6.65
C TYR A 19 15.30 4.85 -5.38
N GLY A 20 15.07 3.78 -4.60
CA GLY A 20 15.75 3.53 -3.33
C GLY A 20 17.13 2.91 -3.48
N ARG A 21 17.92 3.35 -4.47
CA ARG A 21 19.23 2.76 -4.77
C ARG A 21 20.26 3.05 -3.66
N PRO A 22 21.07 2.06 -3.25
CA PRO A 22 22.11 2.25 -2.23
C PRO A 22 23.10 3.37 -2.54
N PHE A 23 23.34 3.63 -3.83
CA PHE A 23 24.22 4.71 -4.28
C PHE A 23 23.72 6.12 -3.92
N VAL A 24 22.40 6.32 -3.87
CA VAL A 24 21.80 7.64 -3.61
C VAL A 24 21.48 7.83 -2.13
N LEU A 25 20.96 6.79 -1.48
CA LEU A 25 20.47 6.85 -0.10
C LEU A 25 21.43 6.26 0.94
N GLY A 26 22.48 5.55 0.51
CA GLY A 26 23.27 4.71 1.39
C GLY A 26 22.61 3.35 1.65
N GLU A 27 23.42 2.35 2.00
CA GLU A 27 22.99 0.94 2.07
C GLU A 27 21.94 0.69 3.16
N THR A 28 22.08 1.34 4.32
CA THR A 28 21.14 1.18 5.45
C THR A 28 19.77 1.73 5.10
N LEU A 29 19.70 2.96 4.58
CA LEU A 29 18.42 3.59 4.24
C LEU A 29 17.73 2.89 3.07
N SER A 30 18.50 2.42 2.07
CA SER A 30 17.97 1.62 0.96
C SER A 30 17.27 0.34 1.44
N LYS A 31 17.86 -0.39 2.41
CA LYS A 31 17.23 -1.57 3.01
C LYS A 31 15.97 -1.21 3.81
N THR A 32 16.01 -0.12 4.58
CA THR A 32 14.86 0.36 5.36
C THR A 32 13.68 0.73 4.46
N VAL A 33 13.91 1.47 3.37
CA VAL A 33 12.85 1.87 2.43
C VAL A 33 12.16 0.66 1.82
N ASN A 34 12.92 -0.34 1.38
CA ASN A 34 12.35 -1.57 0.85
C ASN A 34 11.57 -2.36 1.91
N GLY A 35 12.02 -2.36 3.17
CA GLY A 35 11.28 -2.94 4.29
C GLY A 35 9.96 -2.21 4.59
N LEU A 36 9.95 -0.89 4.50
CA LEU A 36 8.77 -0.07 4.76
C LEU A 36 7.63 -0.32 3.76
N VAL A 37 7.95 -0.68 2.51
CA VAL A 37 6.92 -1.03 1.51
C VAL A 37 6.04 -2.19 1.98
N TYR A 38 6.62 -3.19 2.67
CA TYR A 38 5.85 -4.28 3.25
C TYR A 38 4.94 -3.80 4.38
N VAL A 39 5.45 -2.96 5.27
CA VAL A 39 4.69 -2.43 6.42
C VAL A 39 3.49 -1.63 5.93
N VAL A 40 3.71 -0.71 4.98
CA VAL A 40 2.64 0.11 4.40
C VAL A 40 1.61 -0.76 3.68
N SER A 41 2.06 -1.78 2.94
CA SER A 41 1.16 -2.72 2.28
C SER A 41 0.26 -3.43 3.28
N ILE A 42 0.83 -3.99 4.35
CA ILE A 42 0.07 -4.72 5.39
C ILE A 42 -0.93 -3.79 6.09
N LEU A 43 -0.51 -2.58 6.46
CA LEU A 43 -1.38 -1.59 7.09
C LEU A 43 -2.53 -1.18 6.17
N MET A 44 -2.26 -0.97 4.88
CA MET A 44 -3.29 -0.64 3.91
C MET A 44 -4.29 -1.80 3.72
N PHE A 45 -3.81 -3.05 3.70
CA PHE A 45 -4.70 -4.21 3.65
C PHE A 45 -5.58 -4.31 4.89
N ALA A 46 -4.98 -4.18 6.07
CA ALA A 46 -5.70 -4.21 7.34
C ALA A 46 -6.75 -3.09 7.43
N GLY A 47 -6.39 -1.87 7.00
CA GLY A 47 -7.32 -0.75 6.90
C GLY A 47 -8.47 -1.02 5.93
N LEU A 48 -8.18 -1.60 4.76
CA LEU A 48 -9.22 -1.99 3.80
C LEU A 48 -10.16 -3.06 4.37
N LEU A 49 -9.62 -4.05 5.09
CA LEU A 49 -10.45 -5.06 5.75
C LEU A 49 -11.34 -4.41 6.81
N HIS A 50 -10.76 -3.59 7.70
CA HIS A 50 -11.52 -2.90 8.73
C HIS A 50 -12.64 -2.03 8.13
N PHE A 51 -12.33 -1.28 7.08
CA PHE A 51 -13.31 -0.44 6.38
C PHE A 51 -14.44 -1.23 5.70
N ASN A 52 -14.17 -2.44 5.22
CA ASN A 52 -15.21 -3.29 4.60
C ASN A 52 -16.05 -4.09 5.60
N TYR A 53 -15.53 -4.39 6.80
CA TYR A 53 -16.22 -5.22 7.78
C TYR A 53 -16.87 -4.43 8.93
N THR A 54 -16.29 -3.30 9.32
CA THR A 54 -16.73 -2.52 10.49
C THR A 54 -17.34 -1.18 10.09
N ASP A 55 -16.98 -0.67 8.92
CA ASP A 55 -17.48 0.60 8.38
C ASP A 55 -18.41 0.38 7.17
N VAL A 56 -18.78 1.44 6.48
CA VAL A 56 -19.69 1.47 5.32
C VAL A 56 -19.24 0.58 4.15
N GLY A 57 -17.96 0.26 4.03
CA GLY A 57 -17.39 -0.46 2.90
C GLY A 57 -17.15 0.41 1.67
N ILE A 58 -16.27 -0.06 0.79
CA ILE A 58 -15.72 0.75 -0.31
C ILE A 58 -16.82 1.21 -1.28
N THR A 59 -17.73 0.32 -1.67
CA THR A 59 -18.79 0.65 -2.64
C THR A 59 -19.75 1.70 -2.10
N LYS A 60 -20.18 1.54 -0.85
CA LYS A 60 -21.10 2.50 -0.22
C LYS A 60 -20.41 3.84 0.06
N ALA A 61 -19.13 3.83 0.40
CA ALA A 61 -18.33 5.05 0.54
C ALA A 61 -18.34 5.90 -0.74
N PHE A 62 -18.16 5.28 -1.90
CA PHE A 62 -18.24 5.99 -3.18
C PHE A 62 -19.65 6.52 -3.47
N GLU A 63 -20.70 5.75 -3.17
CA GLU A 63 -22.09 6.22 -3.33
C GLU A 63 -22.38 7.45 -2.46
N MET A 64 -21.90 7.49 -1.22
CA MET A 64 -22.09 8.65 -0.33
C MET A 64 -21.36 9.89 -0.85
N ILE A 65 -20.13 9.74 -1.32
CA ILE A 65 -19.35 10.84 -1.92
C ILE A 65 -20.07 11.40 -3.16
N TRP A 66 -20.66 10.52 -3.99
CA TRP A 66 -21.36 10.94 -5.21
C TRP A 66 -22.80 11.44 -4.96
N SER A 67 -23.32 11.27 -3.74
CA SER A 67 -24.61 11.82 -3.32
C SER A 67 -24.52 13.25 -2.75
N LEU A 68 -23.29 13.77 -2.64
CA LEU A 68 -22.99 15.14 -2.23
C LEU A 68 -23.08 16.10 -3.43
#